data_AF-A0A953LN77-F1
#
_entry.id   AF-A0A953LN77-F1
#
_cell.length_a   1.000
_cell.length_b   1.000
_cell.length_c   1.000
_cell.angle_alpha   90.00
_cell.angle_beta   90.00
_cell.angle_gamma   90.00
#
_symmetry.space_group_name_H-M   'P 1'
#
loop_
_entity.id
_entity.type
_entity.pdbx_description
1 polymer ?
#
loop_
_entity_poly.entity_id
_entity_poly.type
_entity_poly.pdbx_seq_one_letter_code
_entity_poly.pdbx_strand_id
1 'polypeptide(L)'
;MQRIPRQLDAVECRVLGALLEKEQATPEYYPMTIHALVAACNQKSNREPVLELSEEEVEAALRRLFEDVMVWRSEGARALKWSHNLDRRWGLTAPTKAVMTLLLLRGAQTAGELRGRGDRLHAFATVAEVEAALGDLAAGDPALGEQPLVAELPRAPGQ
;
A
#
# COMPACT_ATOMS: atom_id res chain seq x y z
N MET A 1 8.50 -2.88 17.90
CA MET A 1 9.19 -2.63 16.61
C MET A 1 8.39 -1.54 15.92
N GLN A 2 9.00 -0.43 15.48
CA GLN A 2 8.22 0.68 14.89
C GLN A 2 7.52 0.23 13.60
N ARG A 3 6.23 0.55 13.48
CA ARG A 3 5.41 0.23 12.29
C ARG A 3 6.05 0.79 11.01
N ILE A 4 6.55 2.02 11.07
CA ILE A 4 7.31 2.68 9.99
C ILE A 4 8.70 3.00 10.54
N PRO A 5 9.78 2.39 10.03
CA PRO A 5 11.13 2.56 10.59
C PRO A 5 11.77 3.90 10.23
N ARG A 6 11.36 4.49 9.10
CA ARG A 6 11.79 5.80 8.60
C ARG A 6 10.76 6.33 7.61
N GLN A 7 10.85 7.62 7.28
CA GLN A 7 10.04 8.18 6.20
C GLN A 7 10.35 7.46 4.88
N LEU A 8 9.28 7.01 4.21
CA LEU A 8 9.35 6.37 2.90
C LEU A 8 9.31 7.43 1.80
N ASP A 9 10.08 7.22 0.74
CA ASP A 9 10.00 8.06 -0.44
C ASP A 9 8.83 7.66 -1.36
N ALA A 10 8.58 8.47 -2.40
CA ALA A 10 7.46 8.26 -3.30
C ALA A 10 7.55 6.94 -4.09
N VAL A 11 8.76 6.48 -4.42
CA VAL A 11 8.99 5.22 -5.15
C VAL A 11 8.71 4.04 -4.24
N GLU A 12 9.16 4.10 -2.99
CA GLU A 12 8.91 3.08 -1.97
C GLU A 12 7.41 2.94 -1.67
N CYS A 13 6.72 4.07 -1.49
CA CYS A 13 5.26 4.08 -1.34
C CYS A 13 4.56 3.45 -2.56
N ARG A 14 5.00 3.77 -3.77
CA ARG A 14 4.47 3.18 -5.01
C ARG A 14 4.69 1.67 -5.06
N VAL A 15 5.88 1.20 -4.73
CA VAL A 15 6.23 -0.23 -4.73
C VAL A 15 5.38 -1.00 -3.71
N LEU A 16 5.27 -0.50 -2.49
CA LEU A 16 4.43 -1.13 -1.46
C LEU A 16 2.95 -1.14 -1.84
N GLY A 17 2.44 -0.02 -2.37
CA GLY A 17 1.07 0.08 -2.87
C GLY A 17 0.78 -0.90 -4.00
N ALA A 18 1.72 -1.08 -4.94
CA ALA A 18 1.58 -2.03 -6.04
C ALA A 18 1.59 -3.49 -5.54
N LEU A 19 2.47 -3.84 -4.59
CA LEU A 19 2.49 -5.17 -3.99
C LEU A 19 1.17 -5.47 -3.25
N LEU A 20 0.68 -4.55 -2.42
CA LEU A 20 -0.58 -4.69 -1.70
C LEU A 20 -1.79 -4.82 -2.66
N GLU A 21 -1.82 -4.03 -3.72
CA GLU A 21 -2.88 -4.10 -4.74
C GLU A 21 -2.89 -5.47 -5.42
N LYS A 22 -1.72 -5.97 -5.82
CA LYS A 22 -1.63 -7.23 -6.57
C LYS A 22 -1.87 -8.45 -5.70
N GLU A 23 -1.50 -8.43 -4.42
CA GLU A 23 -1.91 -9.47 -3.48
C GLU A 23 -3.45 -9.58 -3.39
N GLN A 24 -4.15 -8.45 -3.30
CA GLN A 24 -5.61 -8.42 -3.12
C GLN A 24 -6.39 -8.68 -4.41
N ALA A 25 -6.04 -7.98 -5.49
CA ALA A 25 -6.83 -7.97 -6.71
C ALA A 25 -6.48 -9.12 -7.67
N THR A 26 -5.24 -9.63 -7.61
CA THR A 26 -4.72 -10.64 -8.55
C THR A 26 -3.73 -11.59 -7.86
N PRO A 27 -4.16 -12.34 -6.84
CA PRO A 27 -3.27 -13.19 -6.02
C PRO A 27 -2.50 -14.25 -6.83
N GLU A 28 -3.02 -14.65 -8.00
CA GLU A 28 -2.35 -15.59 -8.91
C GLU A 28 -1.02 -15.08 -9.49
N TYR A 29 -0.81 -13.76 -9.50
CA TYR A 29 0.43 -13.14 -9.94
C TYR A 29 1.36 -12.74 -8.78
N TYR A 30 0.96 -13.03 -7.54
CA TYR A 30 1.72 -12.73 -6.33
C TYR A 30 2.39 -14.00 -5.76
N PRO A 31 3.65 -13.95 -5.26
CA PRO A 31 4.55 -12.80 -5.23
C PRO A 31 5.12 -12.44 -6.61
N MET A 32 5.54 -11.19 -6.76
CA MET A 32 5.81 -10.56 -8.06
C MET A 32 7.30 -10.59 -8.43
N THR A 33 7.62 -10.79 -9.71
CA THR A 33 8.97 -10.54 -10.24
C THR A 33 9.23 -9.04 -10.36
N ILE A 34 10.50 -8.63 -10.48
CA ILE A 34 10.87 -7.22 -10.68
C ILE A 34 10.16 -6.60 -11.90
N HIS A 35 10.17 -7.29 -13.04
CA HIS A 35 9.51 -6.82 -14.26
C HIS A 35 7.99 -6.63 -14.08
N ALA A 36 7.32 -7.58 -13.40
CA ALA A 36 5.89 -7.45 -13.13
C ALA A 36 5.60 -6.27 -12.19
N LEU A 37 6.47 -6.03 -11.22
CA LEU A 37 6.34 -4.94 -10.26
C LEU A 37 6.58 -3.58 -10.91
N VAL A 38 7.58 -3.44 -11.79
CA VAL A 38 7.79 -2.22 -12.61
C VAL A 38 6.53 -1.92 -13.42
N ALA A 39 5.99 -2.92 -14.12
CA ALA A 39 4.76 -2.77 -14.89
C ALA A 39 3.56 -2.35 -14.01
N ALA A 40 3.46 -2.87 -12.78
CA ALA A 40 2.43 -2.48 -11.83
C ALA A 40 2.63 -1.06 -11.29
N CYS A 41 3.87 -0.62 -11.05
CA CYS A 41 4.15 0.74 -10.56
C CYS A 41 3.81 1.81 -11.61
N ASN A 42 3.98 1.49 -12.89
CA ASN A 42 3.80 2.38 -14.04
C ASN A 42 2.43 2.25 -14.72
N GLN A 43 1.44 1.63 -14.08
CA GLN A 43 0.09 1.55 -14.64
C GLN A 43 -0.51 2.95 -14.85
N LYS A 44 -1.19 3.15 -15.98
CA LYS A 44 -1.85 4.44 -16.31
C LYS A 44 -3.13 4.68 -15.51
N SER A 45 -3.74 3.62 -14.98
CA SER A 45 -4.96 3.67 -14.18
C SER A 45 -4.63 3.39 -12.71
N ASN A 46 -5.47 3.92 -11.82
CA ASN A 46 -5.35 3.73 -10.37
C ASN A 46 -3.98 4.15 -9.81
N ARG A 47 -3.32 5.14 -10.44
CA ARG A 47 -2.06 5.74 -9.98
C ARG A 47 -2.21 7.25 -10.01
N GLU A 48 -1.78 7.90 -8.94
CA GLU A 48 -1.70 9.35 -8.88
C GLU A 48 -0.47 9.74 -8.04
N PRO A 49 0.58 10.33 -8.66
CA PRO A 49 0.73 10.59 -10.09
C PRO A 49 1.00 9.30 -10.91
N VAL A 50 0.76 9.36 -12.22
CA VAL A 50 1.31 8.35 -13.15
C VAL A 50 2.83 8.51 -13.20
N LEU A 51 3.57 7.42 -13.08
CA LEU A 51 5.04 7.40 -13.08
C LEU A 51 5.58 6.55 -14.23
N GLU A 52 6.83 6.78 -14.57
CA GLU A 52 7.61 6.00 -15.54
C GLU A 52 8.92 5.57 -14.87
N LEU A 53 8.81 4.72 -13.84
CA LEU A 53 9.95 4.22 -13.09
C LEU A 53 10.74 3.19 -13.92
N SER A 54 12.06 3.30 -13.90
CA SER A 54 12.97 2.29 -14.40
C SER A 54 13.07 1.08 -13.48
N GLU A 55 13.61 -0.02 -13.99
CA GLU A 55 13.89 -1.22 -13.19
C GLU A 55 14.86 -0.91 -12.05
N GLU A 56 15.91 -0.12 -12.33
CA GLU A 56 16.95 0.28 -11.36
C GLU A 56 16.36 1.07 -10.18
N GLU A 57 15.40 1.98 -10.44
CA GLU A 57 14.72 2.75 -9.40
C GLU A 57 13.87 1.85 -8.49
N VAL A 58 13.14 0.88 -9.07
CA VAL A 58 12.33 -0.08 -8.32
C VAL A 58 13.20 -1.04 -7.52
N GLU A 59 14.31 -1.52 -8.08
CA GLU A 59 15.27 -2.36 -7.36
C GLU A 59 15.93 -1.63 -6.20
N ALA A 60 16.31 -0.36 -6.40
CA ALA A 60 16.87 0.47 -5.34
C ALA A 60 15.87 0.66 -4.19
N ALA A 61 14.59 0.89 -4.50
CA ALA A 61 13.52 0.97 -3.49
C ALA A 61 13.31 -0.37 -2.76
N LEU A 62 13.27 -1.49 -3.49
CA LEU A 62 13.13 -2.82 -2.88
C LEU A 62 14.28 -3.16 -1.94
N ARG A 63 15.52 -2.75 -2.28
CA ARG A 63 16.69 -2.94 -1.41
C ARG A 63 16.50 -2.23 -0.07
N ARG A 64 16.12 -0.95 -0.10
CA ARG A 64 15.87 -0.17 1.12
C ARG A 64 14.69 -0.73 1.93
N LEU A 65 13.59 -1.09 1.25
CA LEU A 65 12.42 -1.73 1.89
C LEU A 65 12.75 -3.10 2.50
N PHE A 66 13.69 -3.85 1.90
CA PHE A 66 14.14 -5.14 2.41
C PHE A 66 14.98 -4.97 3.69
N GLU A 67 15.89 -3.99 3.71
CA GLU A 67 16.66 -3.60 4.90
C GLU A 67 15.72 -3.19 6.05
N ASP A 68 14.64 -2.49 5.72
CA ASP A 68 13.60 -2.08 6.66
C ASP A 68 12.63 -3.20 7.05
N VAL A 69 12.74 -4.39 6.46
CA VAL A 69 11.85 -5.54 6.70
C VAL A 69 10.38 -5.22 6.34
N MET A 70 10.17 -4.43 5.30
CA MET A 70 8.86 -4.09 4.74
C MET A 70 8.47 -4.98 3.55
N VAL A 71 9.46 -5.64 2.94
CA VAL A 71 9.26 -6.64 1.88
C VAL A 71 10.07 -7.89 2.19
N TRP A 72 9.65 -9.01 1.60
CA TRP A 72 10.38 -10.27 1.59
C TRP A 72 10.74 -10.63 0.16
N ARG A 73 11.88 -11.31 0.02
CA ARG A 73 12.28 -11.97 -1.23
C ARG A 73 12.14 -13.47 -1.09
N SER A 74 11.64 -14.11 -2.13
CA SER A 74 11.60 -15.57 -2.23
C SER A 74 12.20 -16.01 -3.57
N GLU A 75 12.87 -17.16 -3.55
CA GLU A 75 13.36 -17.78 -4.78
C GLU A 75 12.19 -18.46 -5.49
N GLY A 76 11.85 -17.95 -6.68
CA GLY A 76 10.96 -18.65 -7.60
C GLY A 76 11.75 -19.56 -8.54
N ALA A 77 11.05 -20.49 -9.21
CA ALA A 77 11.66 -21.46 -10.12
C ALA A 77 12.47 -20.85 -11.29
N ARG A 78 12.18 -19.60 -11.67
CA ARG A 78 12.82 -18.92 -12.82
C ARG A 78 13.38 -17.54 -12.50
N ALA A 79 12.94 -16.93 -11.39
CA ALA A 79 13.27 -15.56 -11.04
C ALA A 79 13.01 -15.32 -9.55
N LEU A 80 13.73 -14.37 -8.98
CA LEU A 80 13.46 -13.84 -7.65
C LEU A 80 12.09 -13.14 -7.63
N LYS A 81 11.35 -13.35 -6.55
CA LYS A 81 10.02 -12.77 -6.34
C LYS A 81 9.97 -11.95 -5.06
N TRP A 82 9.10 -10.96 -5.03
CA TRP A 82 8.92 -10.01 -3.94
C TRP A 82 7.48 -10.04 -3.40
N SER A 83 7.37 -10.04 -2.08
CA SER A 83 6.12 -9.89 -1.31
C SER A 83 6.26 -8.77 -0.29
N HIS A 84 5.16 -8.17 0.13
CA HIS A 84 5.18 -7.22 1.25
C HIS A 84 5.12 -7.96 2.60
N ASN A 85 5.58 -7.27 3.65
CA ASN A 85 5.49 -7.71 5.05
C ASN A 85 4.48 -6.86 5.87
N LEU A 86 3.65 -6.07 5.19
CA LEU A 86 2.86 -5.03 5.82
C LEU A 86 1.70 -5.55 6.69
N ASP A 87 1.09 -6.69 6.36
CA ASP A 87 0.00 -7.27 7.17
C ASP A 87 0.40 -7.46 8.62
N ARG A 88 1.52 -8.15 8.84
CA ARG A 88 2.04 -8.40 10.18
C ARG A 88 2.59 -7.13 10.81
N ARG A 89 3.24 -6.27 10.01
CA ARG A 89 3.92 -5.07 10.52
C ARG A 89 2.94 -3.99 10.96
N TRP A 90 1.81 -3.87 10.27
CA TRP A 90 0.82 -2.80 10.44
C TRP A 90 -0.52 -3.33 10.97
N GLY A 91 -0.64 -4.64 11.23
CA GLY A 91 -1.88 -5.25 11.71
C GLY A 91 -3.03 -5.13 10.72
N LEU A 92 -2.75 -5.21 9.41
CA LEU A 92 -3.76 -4.93 8.40
C LEU A 92 -4.79 -6.04 8.30
N THR A 93 -6.06 -5.67 8.45
CA THR A 93 -7.21 -6.48 8.05
C THR A 93 -7.56 -6.21 6.60
N ALA A 94 -8.46 -7.00 5.98
CA ALA A 94 -8.90 -6.75 4.61
C ALA A 94 -9.39 -5.29 4.35
N PRO A 95 -10.27 -4.69 5.18
CA PRO A 95 -10.71 -3.31 4.94
C PRO A 95 -9.58 -2.28 5.11
N THR A 96 -8.76 -2.39 6.17
CA THR A 96 -7.67 -1.43 6.39
C THR A 96 -6.57 -1.57 5.33
N LYS A 97 -6.32 -2.79 4.84
CA LYS A 97 -5.40 -3.05 3.73
C LYS A 97 -5.87 -2.37 2.45
N ALA A 98 -7.15 -2.49 2.10
CA ALA A 98 -7.71 -1.83 0.91
C ALA A 98 -7.57 -0.31 0.98
N VAL A 99 -7.85 0.29 2.14
CA VAL A 99 -7.64 1.74 2.36
C VAL A 99 -6.17 2.12 2.19
N MET A 100 -5.25 1.41 2.85
CA MET A 100 -3.81 1.67 2.74
C MET A 100 -3.31 1.56 1.31
N THR A 101 -3.74 0.54 0.57
CA THR A 101 -3.42 0.38 -0.86
C THR A 101 -3.82 1.61 -1.66
N LEU A 102 -5.05 2.09 -1.50
CA LEU A 102 -5.55 3.25 -2.25
C LEU A 102 -4.81 4.53 -1.89
N LEU A 103 -4.53 4.76 -0.61
CA LEU A 103 -3.80 5.94 -0.15
C LEU A 103 -2.35 5.95 -0.66
N LEU A 104 -1.66 4.80 -0.65
CA LEU A 104 -0.30 4.69 -1.18
C LEU A 104 -0.24 4.90 -2.70
N LEU A 105 -1.28 4.48 -3.43
CA LEU A 105 -1.30 4.56 -4.88
C LEU A 105 -1.83 5.89 -5.43
N ARG A 106 -2.66 6.60 -4.66
CA ARG A 106 -3.41 7.77 -5.16
C ARG A 106 -3.42 8.97 -4.20
N GLY A 107 -2.68 8.90 -3.09
CA GLY A 107 -2.61 9.98 -2.11
C GLY A 107 -3.91 10.20 -1.33
N ALA A 108 -4.08 11.43 -0.84
CA ALA A 108 -5.20 11.84 -0.01
C ALA A 108 -6.53 11.72 -0.75
N GLN A 109 -7.51 11.05 -0.13
CA GLN A 109 -8.81 10.74 -0.71
C GLN A 109 -9.89 10.85 0.36
N THR A 110 -11.09 11.22 -0.06
CA THR A 110 -12.28 11.18 0.81
C THR A 110 -12.74 9.74 1.04
N ALA A 111 -13.49 9.50 2.13
CA ALA A 111 -14.07 8.18 2.40
C ALA A 111 -15.02 7.71 1.27
N GLY A 112 -15.73 8.63 0.63
CA GLY A 112 -16.57 8.34 -0.53
C GLY A 112 -15.78 7.87 -1.76
N GLU A 113 -14.65 8.51 -2.05
CA GLU A 113 -13.75 8.07 -3.12
C GLU A 113 -13.11 6.72 -2.83
N LEU A 114 -12.65 6.52 -1.60
CA LEU A 114 -12.06 5.25 -1.16
C LEU A 114 -13.06 4.10 -1.32
N ARG A 115 -14.33 4.29 -0.95
CA ARG A 115 -15.40 3.32 -1.18
C ARG A 115 -15.52 2.98 -2.67
N GLY A 116 -15.70 3.99 -3.52
CA GLY A 116 -15.92 3.78 -4.96
C GLY A 116 -14.71 3.20 -5.71
N ARG A 117 -13.49 3.35 -5.17
CA ARG A 117 -12.24 2.82 -5.76
C ARG A 117 -11.83 1.47 -5.18
N GLY A 118 -12.38 1.10 -4.02
CA GLY A 118 -11.99 -0.07 -3.24
C GLY A 118 -12.62 -1.40 -3.66
N ASP A 119 -13.66 -1.40 -4.51
CA ASP A 119 -14.48 -2.59 -4.82
C ASP A 119 -13.68 -3.84 -5.21
N ARG A 120 -12.55 -3.68 -5.92
CA ARG A 120 -11.70 -4.80 -6.34
C ARG A 120 -10.73 -5.30 -5.26
N LEU A 121 -10.55 -4.53 -4.20
CA LEU A 121 -9.66 -4.82 -3.06
C LEU A 121 -10.45 -5.36 -1.88
N HIS A 122 -11.55 -4.66 -1.53
CA HIS A 122 -12.48 -5.02 -0.47
C HIS A 122 -13.83 -4.35 -0.73
N ALA A 123 -14.91 -5.13 -0.69
CA ALA A 123 -16.25 -4.61 -0.93
C ALA A 123 -16.81 -3.92 0.33
N PHE A 124 -16.78 -2.58 0.34
CA PHE A 124 -17.39 -1.76 1.39
C PHE A 124 -18.87 -1.54 1.10
N ALA A 125 -19.76 -2.01 1.98
CA ALA A 125 -21.19 -1.80 1.85
C ALA A 125 -21.56 -0.33 2.01
N THR A 126 -20.90 0.39 2.93
CA THR A 126 -21.21 1.79 3.27
C THR A 126 -19.97 2.65 3.41
N VAL A 127 -20.14 3.98 3.36
CA VAL A 127 -19.05 4.93 3.65
C VAL A 127 -18.61 4.82 5.11
N ALA A 128 -19.54 4.50 6.03
CA ALA A 128 -19.24 4.32 7.44
C ALA A 128 -18.24 3.16 7.69
N GLU A 129 -18.25 2.11 6.87
CA GLU A 129 -17.26 1.03 6.97
C GLU A 129 -15.85 1.50 6.55
N VAL A 130 -15.76 2.41 5.59
CA VAL A 130 -14.49 3.04 5.21
C VAL A 130 -14.00 3.97 6.31
N GLU A 131 -14.89 4.77 6.90
CA GLU A 131 -14.57 5.65 8.03
C GLU A 131 -14.11 4.86 9.25
N ALA A 132 -14.74 3.70 9.53
CA ALA A 132 -14.30 2.79 10.58
C ALA A 132 -12.87 2.27 10.30
N ALA A 133 -12.58 1.82 9.07
CA ALA A 133 -11.25 1.37 8.70
C ALA A 133 -10.18 2.47 8.77
N LEU A 134 -10.52 3.70 8.40
CA LEU A 134 -9.66 4.88 8.59
C LEU A 134 -9.46 5.18 10.08
N GLY A 135 -10.50 5.06 10.89
CA GLY A 135 -10.44 5.22 12.34
C GLY A 135 -9.48 4.23 12.99
N ASP A 136 -9.55 2.95 12.61
CA ASP A 136 -8.64 1.90 13.10
C ASP A 136 -7.18 2.21 12.73
N LEU A 137 -6.93 2.68 11.50
CA LEU A 137 -5.59 3.08 11.05
C LEU A 137 -5.08 4.36 11.74
N ALA A 138 -5.98 5.28 12.10
CA ALA A 138 -5.66 6.56 12.74
C ALA A 138 -5.44 6.42 14.25
N ALA A 139 -6.18 5.52 14.90
CA ALA A 139 -6.07 5.29 16.34
C ALA A 139 -4.67 4.77 16.71
N GLY A 140 -4.17 3.80 15.93
CA GLY A 140 -3.02 3.00 16.36
C GLY A 140 -3.27 2.34 17.72
N ASP A 141 -2.21 1.84 18.34
CA ASP A 141 -2.22 1.35 19.71
C ASP A 141 -0.90 1.74 20.40
N PRO A 142 -0.90 2.88 21.13
CA PRO A 142 0.28 3.33 21.87
C PRO A 142 0.80 2.31 22.89
N ALA A 143 -0.06 1.44 23.45
CA ALA A 143 0.34 0.41 24.40
C ALA A 143 1.10 -0.74 23.72
N LEU A 144 0.87 -0.95 22.42
CA LEU A 144 1.61 -1.89 21.57
C LEU A 144 2.76 -1.20 20.79
N GLY A 145 2.98 0.11 20.99
CA GLY A 145 3.96 0.91 20.25
C GLY A 145 3.57 1.15 18.79
N GLU A 146 2.27 1.06 18.49
CA GLU A 146 1.70 1.18 17.16
C GLU A 146 1.35 2.63 16.86
N GLN A 147 2.08 3.21 15.91
CA GLN A 147 1.87 4.58 15.46
C GLN A 147 0.66 4.68 14.50
N PRO A 148 -0.04 5.83 14.47
CA PRO A 148 -1.03 6.13 13.44
C PRO A 148 -0.43 5.97 12.04
N LEU A 149 -1.17 5.32 11.15
CA LEU A 149 -0.76 5.11 9.75
C LEU A 149 -1.43 6.09 8.78
N VAL A 150 -2.54 6.69 9.20
CA VAL A 150 -3.28 7.70 8.43
C VAL A 150 -3.57 8.91 9.32
N ALA A 151 -3.82 10.04 8.68
CA ALA A 151 -4.23 11.27 9.33
C ALA A 151 -5.35 11.94 8.51
N GLU A 152 -6.34 12.50 9.20
CA GLU A 152 -7.34 13.34 8.57
C GLU A 152 -6.73 14.70 8.23
N LEU A 153 -6.93 15.15 7.00
CA LEU A 153 -6.49 16.48 6.57
C LEU A 153 -7.62 17.50 6.73
N PRO A 154 -7.31 18.78 6.99
CA PRO A 154 -8.32 19.83 6.97
C PRO A 154 -9.04 19.87 5.63
N ARG A 155 -10.34 20.18 5.65
CA ARG A 155 -11.13 20.34 4.43
C ARG A 155 -10.50 21.39 3.52
N ALA A 156 -10.29 21.03 2.26
CA ALA A 156 -9.88 21.99 1.24
C ALA A 156 -11.01 23.00 0.98
N PRO A 157 -10.71 24.26 0.64
CA PRO A 157 -11.74 25.22 0.26
C PRO A 157 -12.59 24.66 -0.91
N GLY A 158 -13.90 24.47 -0.68
CA GLY A 158 -14.83 23.95 -1.68
C GLY A 158 -15.13 22.45 -1.61
N GLN A 159 -14.65 21.74 -0.58
CA GLN A 159 -15.05 20.36 -0.23
C GLN A 159 -15.81 20.28 1.10
#